data_AF-A0A7V2TYX8-F1
#
_entry.id   AF-A0A7V2TYX8-F1
#
_cell.length_a   1.000
_cell.length_b   1.000
_cell.length_c   1.000
_cell.angle_alpha   90.00
_cell.angle_beta   90.00
_cell.angle_gamma   90.00
#
_symmetry.space_group_name_H-M   'P 1'
#
loop_
_entity.id
_entity.type
_entity.pdbx_description
1 polymer ?
#
loop_
_entity_poly.entity_id
_entity_poly.type
_entity_poly.pdbx_seq_one_letter_code
_entity_poly.pdbx_strand_id
1 'polypeptide(L)'
;MDESLRAAFGYPGCPICWKLEKEEFDFMCQLQGSLKEEENRRGLFSSGGFCNFHFHEMARLTSPLVMALVAKTLIGQEIENWDPGRFRLPSGGHCPVCEFLGKREDIFLKETASCLRETAVQREYEKTDGFCLLHLKKILPLLEENGLDSFLFRVRREHLERASKELKEFIEKKGKVPGERSRVKKAWWVAVQQRVGKRGLKISA
;
A
#
# COMPACT_ATOMS: atom_id res chain seq x y z
N MET A 1 10.20 -17.34 -2.14
CA MET A 1 10.90 -16.83 -3.34
C MET A 1 11.45 -15.48 -2.96
N ASP A 2 12.75 -15.28 -3.13
CA ASP A 2 13.40 -14.01 -2.84
C ASP A 2 12.87 -12.94 -3.81
N GLU A 3 11.89 -12.18 -3.35
CA GLU A 3 11.20 -11.19 -4.16
C GLU A 3 11.96 -9.87 -4.03
N SER A 4 13.15 -9.86 -4.63
CA SER A 4 14.01 -8.70 -4.71
C SER A 4 13.24 -7.47 -5.21
N LEU A 5 13.64 -6.27 -4.78
CA LEU A 5 13.11 -4.99 -5.28
C LEU A 5 12.96 -4.96 -6.81
N ARG A 6 13.90 -5.58 -7.53
CA ARG A 6 13.95 -5.59 -9.00
C ARG A 6 12.74 -6.27 -9.63
N ALA A 7 12.14 -7.27 -8.96
CA ALA A 7 10.90 -7.89 -9.44
C ALA A 7 9.77 -6.86 -9.55
N ALA A 8 9.69 -5.91 -8.62
CA ALA A 8 8.66 -4.87 -8.59
C ALA A 8 8.81 -3.85 -9.75
N PHE A 9 10.00 -3.70 -10.33
CA PHE A 9 10.25 -2.78 -11.46
C PHE A 9 9.57 -3.23 -12.76
N GLY A 10 9.20 -4.50 -12.87
CA GLY A 10 8.44 -5.04 -14.01
C GLY A 10 6.95 -4.69 -13.98
N TYR A 11 6.44 -4.12 -12.89
CA TYR A 11 5.02 -3.87 -12.70
C TYR A 11 4.67 -2.38 -12.81
N PRO A 12 3.49 -2.04 -13.35
CA PRO A 12 3.05 -0.64 -13.45
C PRO A 12 2.91 0.03 -12.08
N GLY A 13 3.25 1.31 -12.02
CA GLY A 13 3.12 2.14 -10.83
C GLY A 13 4.35 2.13 -9.91
N CYS A 14 4.11 2.39 -8.62
CA CYS A 14 5.17 2.54 -7.63
C CYS A 14 5.68 1.16 -7.15
N PRO A 15 6.99 0.87 -7.25
CA PRO A 15 7.55 -0.43 -6.83
C PRO A 15 7.27 -0.78 -5.36
N ILE A 16 7.31 0.22 -4.47
CA ILE A 16 7.04 0.02 -3.03
C ILE A 16 5.55 -0.23 -2.79
N CYS A 17 4.65 0.53 -3.44
CA CYS A 17 3.21 0.27 -3.39
C CYS A 17 2.89 -1.16 -3.82
N TRP A 18 3.50 -1.62 -4.92
CA TRP A 18 3.29 -2.96 -5.46
C TRP A 18 3.71 -4.05 -4.46
N LYS A 19 4.90 -3.94 -3.87
CA LYS A 19 5.35 -4.88 -2.83
C LYS A 19 4.42 -4.88 -1.62
N LEU A 20 4.02 -3.70 -1.15
CA LEU A 20 3.11 -3.58 -0.01
C LEU A 20 1.71 -4.13 -0.30
N GLU A 21 1.22 -4.04 -1.52
CA GLU A 21 -0.06 -4.64 -1.92
C GLU A 21 0.02 -6.17 -1.88
N LYS A 22 1.14 -6.74 -2.34
CA LYS A 22 1.35 -8.19 -2.26
C LYS A 22 1.44 -8.68 -0.81
N GLU A 23 2.27 -8.02 0.01
CA GLU A 23 2.42 -8.35 1.43
C GLU A 23 1.11 -8.19 2.20
N GLU A 24 0.32 -7.16 1.88
CA GLU A 24 -1.02 -6.97 2.45
C GLU A 24 -1.93 -8.15 2.13
N PHE A 25 -2.00 -8.55 0.86
CA PHE A 25 -2.84 -9.65 0.42
C PHE A 25 -2.42 -10.98 1.07
N ASP A 26 -1.12 -11.29 1.05
CA ASP A 26 -0.58 -12.51 1.63
C ASP A 26 -0.83 -12.57 3.14
N PHE A 27 -0.62 -11.46 3.84
CA PHE A 27 -0.88 -11.36 5.28
C PHE A 27 -2.37 -11.48 5.60
N MET A 28 -3.25 -10.85 4.83
CA MET A 28 -4.70 -10.96 5.00
C MET A 28 -5.21 -12.39 4.73
N CYS A 29 -4.65 -13.09 3.75
CA CYS A 29 -4.97 -14.51 3.51
C CYS A 29 -4.54 -15.40 4.68
N GLN A 30 -3.37 -15.14 5.27
CA GLN A 30 -2.92 -15.83 6.47
C GLN A 30 -3.84 -15.54 7.66
N LEU A 31 -4.22 -14.27 7.87
CA LEU A 31 -5.15 -13.87 8.93
C LEU A 31 -6.53 -14.52 8.76
N GLN A 32 -7.08 -14.58 7.55
CA GLN A 32 -8.33 -15.28 7.29
C GLN A 32 -8.29 -16.73 7.79
N GLY A 33 -7.17 -17.43 7.55
CA GLY A 33 -6.95 -18.78 8.04
C GLY A 33 -6.88 -18.84 9.57
N SER A 34 -6.08 -17.96 10.18
CA SER A 34 -5.84 -17.96 11.62
C SER A 34 -7.08 -17.61 12.45
N LEU A 35 -7.93 -16.70 11.95
CA LEU A 35 -9.15 -16.24 12.65
C LEU A 35 -10.22 -17.32 12.85
N LYS A 36 -10.08 -18.50 12.23
CA LYS A 36 -10.95 -19.65 12.49
C LYS A 36 -10.76 -20.18 13.91
N GLU A 37 -9.54 -20.12 14.43
CA GLU A 37 -9.20 -20.55 15.77
C GLU A 37 -9.49 -19.46 16.80
N GLU A 38 -10.10 -19.81 17.92
CA GLU A 38 -10.52 -18.86 18.95
C GLU A 38 -9.35 -18.12 19.62
N GLU A 39 -8.28 -18.85 19.90
CA GLU A 39 -7.05 -18.31 20.49
C GLU A 39 -6.46 -17.18 19.64
N ASN A 40 -6.49 -17.32 18.32
CA ASN A 40 -5.94 -16.34 17.38
C ASN A 40 -6.80 -15.08 17.26
N ARG A 41 -8.08 -15.14 17.64
CA ARG A 41 -8.96 -13.97 17.68
C ARG A 41 -8.68 -13.06 18.88
N ARG A 42 -8.04 -13.57 19.95
CA ARG A 42 -7.76 -12.78 21.17
C ARG A 42 -6.90 -11.56 20.89
N GLY A 43 -5.84 -11.71 20.08
CA GLY A 43 -4.97 -10.60 19.68
C GLY A 43 -5.70 -9.52 18.88
N LEU A 44 -6.62 -9.93 17.99
CA LEU A 44 -7.46 -9.01 17.24
C LEU A 44 -8.39 -8.21 18.16
N PHE A 45 -9.01 -8.87 19.13
CA PHE A 45 -9.91 -8.21 20.08
C PHE A 45 -9.18 -7.24 21.00
N SER A 46 -7.99 -7.61 21.52
CA SER A 46 -7.17 -6.68 22.30
C SER A 46 -6.73 -5.44 21.52
N SER A 47 -6.65 -5.54 20.19
CA SER A 47 -6.28 -4.42 19.32
C SER A 47 -7.45 -3.52 18.93
N GLY A 48 -8.68 -3.83 19.35
CA GLY A 48 -9.89 -3.11 18.93
C GLY A 48 -10.34 -3.45 17.51
N GLY A 49 -9.84 -4.55 16.94
CA GLY A 49 -10.18 -5.02 15.60
C GLY A 49 -9.35 -4.40 14.47
N PHE A 50 -9.95 -4.33 13.28
CA PHE A 50 -9.33 -3.76 12.08
C PHE A 50 -9.63 -2.26 11.94
N CYS A 51 -8.93 -1.58 11.04
CA CYS A 51 -9.36 -0.24 10.62
C CYS A 51 -10.58 -0.36 9.69
N ASN A 52 -11.31 0.74 9.45
CA ASN A 52 -12.45 0.76 8.54
C ASN A 52 -12.17 0.06 7.20
N PHE A 53 -11.05 0.43 6.56
CA PHE A 53 -10.64 -0.18 5.29
C PHE A 53 -10.42 -1.70 5.41
N HIS A 54 -9.63 -2.13 6.38
CA HIS A 54 -9.31 -3.55 6.55
C HIS A 54 -10.49 -4.38 7.08
N PHE A 55 -11.45 -3.78 7.79
CA PHE A 55 -12.71 -4.44 8.09
C PHE A 55 -13.48 -4.79 6.83
N HIS A 56 -13.61 -3.84 5.90
CA HIS A 56 -14.31 -4.08 4.64
C HIS A 56 -13.58 -5.08 3.74
N GLU A 57 -12.26 -5.02 3.67
CA GLU A 57 -11.49 -5.98 2.87
C GLU A 57 -11.52 -7.38 3.50
N MET A 58 -11.40 -7.51 4.82
CA MET A 58 -11.54 -8.80 5.52
C MET A 58 -12.94 -9.38 5.39
N ALA A 59 -13.99 -8.54 5.43
CA ALA A 59 -15.37 -8.97 5.25
C ALA A 59 -15.63 -9.58 3.86
N ARG A 60 -14.87 -9.18 2.85
CA ARG A 60 -14.94 -9.74 1.49
C ARG A 60 -14.11 -11.02 1.34
N LEU A 61 -13.01 -11.11 2.08
CA LEU A 61 -12.05 -12.21 1.97
C LEU A 61 -12.43 -13.42 2.85
N THR A 62 -13.01 -13.16 4.03
CA THR A 62 -13.28 -14.17 5.07
C THR A 62 -14.73 -14.67 5.03
N SER A 63 -15.00 -15.85 5.61
CA SER A 63 -16.37 -16.37 5.73
C SER A 63 -17.28 -15.43 6.54
N PRO A 64 -18.56 -15.27 6.16
CA PRO A 64 -19.52 -14.45 6.91
C PRO A 64 -19.63 -14.83 8.39
N LEU A 65 -19.54 -16.13 8.73
CA LEU A 65 -19.61 -16.61 10.11
C LEU A 65 -18.46 -16.07 10.98
N VAL A 66 -17.21 -16.19 10.53
CA VAL A 66 -16.04 -15.67 11.26
C VAL A 66 -16.16 -14.15 11.45
N MET A 67 -16.60 -13.42 10.43
CA MET A 67 -16.79 -11.97 10.55
C MET A 67 -17.94 -11.60 11.48
N ALA A 68 -19.03 -12.36 11.50
CA ALA A 68 -20.11 -12.19 12.46
C ALA A 68 -19.65 -12.45 13.90
N LEU A 69 -18.79 -13.46 14.13
CA LEU A 69 -18.19 -13.70 15.44
C LEU A 69 -17.30 -12.54 15.87
N VAL A 70 -16.44 -12.03 14.98
CA VAL A 70 -15.59 -10.87 15.25
C VAL A 70 -16.44 -9.64 15.59
N ALA A 71 -17.44 -9.33 14.77
CA ALA A 71 -18.32 -8.18 14.98
C ALA A 71 -19.12 -8.31 16.29
N LYS A 72 -19.70 -9.49 16.57
CA LYS A 72 -20.45 -9.74 17.81
C LYS A 72 -19.58 -9.50 19.04
N THR A 73 -18.33 -9.99 19.04
CA THR A 73 -17.42 -9.79 20.17
C THR A 73 -17.07 -8.32 20.37
N LEU A 74 -16.70 -7.60 19.30
CA LEU A 74 -16.34 -6.19 19.40
C LEU A 74 -17.52 -5.31 19.81
N ILE A 75 -18.72 -5.56 19.27
CA ILE A 75 -19.95 -4.88 19.70
C ILE A 75 -20.25 -5.20 21.17
N GLY A 76 -20.07 -6.45 21.61
CA GLY A 76 -20.22 -6.82 23.02
C GLY A 76 -19.29 -6.05 23.93
N GLN A 77 -18.00 -5.92 23.56
CA GLN A 77 -17.03 -5.09 24.28
C GLN A 77 -17.44 -3.61 24.31
N GLU A 78 -17.97 -3.08 23.21
CA GLU A 78 -18.45 -1.71 23.16
C GLU A 78 -19.65 -1.49 24.08
N ILE A 79 -20.61 -2.42 24.11
CA ILE A 79 -21.77 -2.39 25.02
C ILE A 79 -21.31 -2.45 26.49
N GLU A 80 -20.38 -3.34 26.84
CA GLU A 80 -19.85 -3.49 28.19
C GLU A 80 -19.12 -2.24 28.68
N ASN A 81 -18.44 -1.54 27.76
CA ASN A 81 -17.70 -0.32 28.06
C ASN A 81 -18.49 0.97 27.74
N TRP A 82 -19.80 0.85 27.47
CA TRP A 82 -20.62 1.99 27.06
C TRP A 82 -20.81 2.96 28.22
N ASP A 83 -20.18 4.14 28.12
CA ASP A 83 -20.35 5.26 29.04
C ASP A 83 -20.77 6.52 28.25
N PRO A 84 -22.04 6.96 28.34
CA PRO A 84 -22.52 8.17 27.67
C PRO A 84 -21.74 9.44 28.03
N GLY A 85 -21.16 9.51 29.23
CA GLY A 85 -20.36 10.64 29.69
C GLY A 85 -18.90 10.62 29.21
N ARG A 86 -18.45 9.50 28.64
CA ARG A 86 -17.09 9.29 28.13
C ARG A 86 -17.08 8.68 26.73
N PHE A 87 -18.16 8.83 25.96
CA PHE A 87 -18.24 8.31 24.60
C PHE A 87 -17.08 8.87 23.78
N ARG A 88 -16.13 8.00 23.47
CA ARG A 88 -15.11 8.24 22.46
C ARG A 88 -15.37 7.24 21.37
N LEU A 89 -15.37 7.73 20.12
CA LEU A 89 -15.16 6.82 19.00
C LEU A 89 -13.92 5.98 19.34
N PRO A 90 -13.97 4.65 19.19
CA PRO A 90 -12.80 3.81 19.37
C PRO A 90 -11.67 4.47 18.59
N SER A 91 -10.67 5.00 19.29
CA SER A 91 -9.53 5.64 18.67
C SER A 91 -8.88 4.54 17.86
N GLY A 92 -9.11 4.56 16.55
CA GLY A 92 -9.02 3.41 15.66
C GLY A 92 -7.90 2.50 16.09
N GLY A 93 -8.29 1.36 16.68
CA GLY A 93 -7.37 0.44 17.32
C GLY A 93 -6.21 0.06 16.41
N HIS A 94 -5.13 -0.47 16.98
CA HIS A 94 -3.94 -0.89 16.23
C HIS A 94 -4.30 -2.00 15.24
N CYS A 95 -4.77 -1.62 14.05
CA CYS A 95 -5.14 -2.57 13.03
C CYS A 95 -3.90 -3.43 12.70
N PRO A 96 -3.95 -4.75 12.93
CA PRO A 96 -2.78 -5.60 12.78
C PRO A 96 -2.23 -5.58 11.35
N VAL A 97 -3.11 -5.42 10.34
CA VAL A 97 -2.70 -5.26 8.94
C VAL A 97 -1.97 -3.94 8.72
N CYS A 98 -2.47 -2.83 9.26
CA CYS A 98 -1.79 -1.54 9.15
C CYS A 98 -0.43 -1.55 9.84
N GLU A 99 -0.33 -2.15 11.02
CA GLU A 99 0.93 -2.26 11.76
C GLU A 99 1.95 -3.12 11.01
N PHE A 100 1.52 -4.27 10.51
CA PHE A 100 2.33 -5.14 9.66
C PHE A 100 2.86 -4.37 8.44
N LEU A 101 1.97 -3.67 7.71
CA LEU A 101 2.36 -2.92 6.52
C LEU A 101 3.31 -1.76 6.82
N GLY A 102 3.13 -1.06 7.95
CA GLY A 102 4.07 -0.02 8.37
C GLY A 102 5.49 -0.58 8.55
N LYS A 103 5.62 -1.72 9.23
CA LYS A 103 6.91 -2.40 9.41
C LYS A 103 7.51 -2.86 8.08
N ARG A 104 6.71 -3.40 7.16
CA ARG A 104 7.18 -3.82 5.83
C ARG A 104 7.58 -2.63 4.97
N GLU A 105 6.85 -1.51 5.04
CA GLU A 105 7.17 -0.28 4.30
C GLU A 105 8.55 0.25 4.68
N ASP A 106 8.86 0.32 5.97
CA ASP A 106 10.17 0.78 6.45
C ASP A 106 11.31 -0.12 5.95
N ILE A 107 11.10 -1.44 5.96
CA ILE A 107 12.07 -2.41 5.43
C ILE A 107 12.28 -2.16 3.93
N PHE A 108 11.21 -2.06 3.15
CA PHE A 108 11.30 -1.86 1.71
C PHE A 108 11.91 -0.51 1.33
N LEU A 109 11.65 0.56 2.07
CA LEU A 109 12.27 1.86 1.86
C LEU A 109 13.79 1.77 2.03
N LYS A 110 14.27 1.12 3.10
CA LYS A 110 15.69 0.94 3.39
C LYS A 110 16.39 0.05 2.36
N GLU A 111 15.79 -1.08 2.03
CA GLU A 111 16.28 -1.98 0.97
C GLU A 111 16.37 -1.24 -0.36
N THR A 112 15.34 -0.45 -0.71
CA THR A 112 15.32 0.33 -1.95
C THR A 112 16.41 1.38 -1.99
N ALA A 113 16.60 2.12 -0.89
CA ALA A 113 17.66 3.11 -0.80
C ALA A 113 19.05 2.49 -0.92
N SER A 114 19.24 1.28 -0.36
CA SER A 114 20.48 0.52 -0.48
C SER A 114 20.73 0.07 -1.93
N CYS A 115 19.75 -0.57 -2.58
CA CYS A 115 19.90 -1.07 -3.95
C CYS A 115 20.12 0.05 -4.98
N LEU A 116 19.51 1.23 -4.79
CA LEU A 116 19.69 2.37 -5.71
C LEU A 116 21.11 2.93 -5.74
N ARG A 117 22.00 2.50 -4.85
CA ARG A 117 23.44 2.83 -4.92
C ARG A 117 24.14 2.16 -6.10
N GLU A 118 23.59 1.07 -6.62
CA GLU A 118 24.14 0.37 -7.76
C GLU A 118 23.66 1.01 -9.08
N THR A 119 24.59 1.42 -9.93
CA THR A 119 24.26 2.02 -11.25
C THR A 119 23.44 1.09 -12.14
N ALA A 120 23.61 -0.23 -12.02
CA ALA A 120 22.78 -1.20 -12.73
C ALA A 120 21.30 -1.10 -12.33
N VAL A 121 21.02 -0.99 -11.02
CA VAL A 121 19.66 -0.85 -10.47
C VAL A 121 19.07 0.52 -10.83
N GLN A 122 19.88 1.58 -10.84
CA GLN A 122 19.44 2.91 -11.28
C GLN A 122 18.89 2.88 -12.72
N ARG A 123 19.60 2.23 -13.64
CA ARG A 123 19.17 2.07 -15.04
C ARG A 123 17.87 1.27 -15.19
N GLU A 124 17.59 0.36 -14.27
CA GLU A 124 16.33 -0.38 -14.24
C GLU A 124 15.20 0.49 -13.68
N TYR A 125 15.47 1.21 -12.60
CA TYR A 125 14.52 2.15 -11.99
C TYR A 125 14.07 3.24 -12.98
N GLU A 126 14.97 3.76 -13.81
CA GLU A 126 14.66 4.76 -14.86
C GLU A 126 13.54 4.30 -15.82
N LYS A 127 13.44 2.99 -16.07
CA LYS A 127 12.46 2.40 -16.98
C LYS A 127 11.08 2.20 -16.35
N THR A 128 10.98 2.33 -15.03
CA THR A 128 9.72 2.18 -14.27
C THR A 128 8.82 3.40 -14.42
N ASP A 129 7.68 3.38 -13.72
CA ASP A 129 6.82 4.55 -13.52
C ASP A 129 7.22 5.38 -12.28
N GLY A 130 8.26 4.98 -11.55
CA GLY A 130 8.80 5.70 -10.40
C GLY A 130 7.98 5.60 -9.12
N PHE A 131 8.51 6.18 -8.04
CA PHE A 131 7.80 6.21 -6.76
C PHE A 131 6.56 7.10 -6.79
N CYS A 132 5.52 6.74 -6.03
CA CYS A 132 4.43 7.67 -5.74
C CYS A 132 4.95 8.81 -4.87
N LEU A 133 4.22 9.93 -4.80
CA LEU A 133 4.66 11.10 -4.02
C LEU A 133 4.88 10.79 -2.54
N LEU A 134 4.06 9.90 -1.96
CA LEU A 134 4.19 9.49 -0.57
C LEU A 134 5.51 8.74 -0.33
N HIS A 135 5.80 7.71 -1.15
CA HIS A 135 7.04 6.95 -1.04
C HIS A 135 8.27 7.76 -1.48
N LEU A 136 8.12 8.69 -2.43
CA LEU A 136 9.17 9.63 -2.82
C LEU A 136 9.56 10.50 -1.61
N LYS A 137 8.58 11.08 -0.91
CA LYS A 137 8.83 11.87 0.31
C LYS A 137 9.55 11.06 1.38
N LYS A 138 9.16 9.79 1.56
CA LYS A 138 9.76 8.91 2.57
C LYS A 138 11.17 8.43 2.21
N ILE A 139 11.47 8.21 0.93
CA ILE A 139 12.76 7.68 0.50
C ILE A 139 13.83 8.76 0.29
N LEU A 140 13.43 10.01 0.00
CA LEU A 140 14.36 11.12 -0.23
C LEU A 140 15.38 11.30 0.91
N PRO A 141 14.97 11.37 2.20
CA PRO A 141 15.93 11.50 3.31
C PRO A 141 16.96 10.37 3.36
N LEU A 142 16.59 9.14 2.97
CA LEU A 142 17.50 7.99 2.95
C LEU A 142 18.54 8.05 1.82
N LEU A 143 18.28 8.87 0.80
CA LEU A 143 19.12 9.01 -0.40
C LEU A 143 19.97 10.27 -0.40
N GLU A 144 19.55 11.31 0.32
CA GLU A 144 20.32 12.55 0.54
C GLU A 144 21.68 12.25 1.18
N GLU A 145 21.71 11.34 2.17
CA GLU A 145 22.95 10.87 2.81
C GLU A 145 23.96 10.26 1.81
N ASN A 146 23.50 9.84 0.63
CA ASN A 146 24.29 9.12 -0.37
C ASN A 146 24.48 9.92 -1.67
N GLY A 147 24.02 11.17 -1.74
CA GLY A 147 24.14 12.04 -2.93
C GLY A 147 23.33 11.57 -4.15
N LEU A 148 22.28 10.76 -3.93
CA LEU A 148 21.43 10.20 -4.99
C LEU A 148 20.13 11.01 -5.22
N ASP A 149 19.95 12.09 -4.48
CA ASP A 149 18.82 13.01 -4.57
C ASP A 149 18.70 13.63 -5.98
N SER A 150 19.81 14.12 -6.53
CA SER A 150 19.85 14.74 -7.87
C SER A 150 19.43 13.76 -8.97
N PHE A 151 19.92 12.52 -8.89
CA PHE A 151 19.50 11.41 -9.75
C PHE A 151 17.99 11.18 -9.62
N LEU A 152 17.48 11.05 -8.39
CA LEU A 152 16.08 10.73 -8.17
C LEU A 152 15.14 11.84 -8.65
N PHE A 153 15.48 13.11 -8.43
CA PHE A 153 14.69 14.25 -8.91
C PHE A 153 14.67 14.34 -10.43
N ARG A 154 15.80 14.12 -11.11
CA ARG A 154 15.87 14.06 -12.57
C ARG A 154 14.96 12.97 -13.11
N VAL A 155 15.13 11.73 -12.64
CA VAL A 155 14.36 10.57 -13.10
C VAL A 155 12.87 10.73 -12.78
N ARG A 156 12.53 11.31 -11.61
CA ARG A 156 11.15 11.59 -11.25
C ARG A 156 10.48 12.57 -12.22
N ARG A 157 11.20 13.61 -12.66
CA ARG A 157 10.69 14.54 -13.66
C ARG A 157 10.37 13.81 -14.96
N GLU A 158 11.30 12.99 -15.44
CA GLU A 158 11.10 12.19 -16.67
C GLU A 158 9.88 11.26 -16.56
N HIS A 159 9.67 10.62 -15.40
CA HIS A 159 8.49 9.79 -15.14
C HIS A 159 7.18 10.59 -15.18
N LEU A 160 7.16 11.79 -14.61
CA LEU A 160 5.99 12.66 -14.60
C LEU A 160 5.67 13.23 -15.99
N GLU A 161 6.70 13.61 -16.76
CA GLU A 161 6.54 14.06 -18.14
C GLU A 161 5.95 12.96 -19.02
N ARG A 162 6.45 11.73 -18.87
CA ARG A 162 5.90 10.55 -19.56
C ARG A 162 4.44 10.30 -19.18
N ALA A 163 4.13 10.28 -17.89
CA ALA A 163 2.76 10.07 -17.41
C ALA A 163 1.81 11.18 -17.90
N SER A 164 2.25 12.44 -17.89
CA SER A 164 1.47 13.57 -18.41
C SER A 164 1.15 13.42 -19.90
N LYS A 165 2.13 13.01 -20.71
CA LYS A 165 1.92 12.72 -22.13
C LYS A 165 0.93 11.57 -22.35
N GLU A 166 1.07 10.47 -21.62
CA GLU A 166 0.17 9.32 -21.71
C GLU A 166 -1.27 9.68 -21.30
N LEU A 167 -1.44 10.50 -20.26
CA LEU A 167 -2.75 11.03 -19.85
C LEU A 167 -3.37 11.92 -20.93
N LYS A 168 -2.59 12.81 -21.54
CA LYS A 168 -3.06 13.68 -22.63
C LYS A 168 -3.61 12.85 -23.78
N GLU A 169 -2.87 11.83 -24.22
CA GLU A 169 -3.33 10.91 -25.27
C GLU A 169 -4.60 10.14 -24.86
N PHE A 170 -4.68 9.70 -23.60
CA PHE A 170 -5.87 9.02 -23.07
C PHE A 170 -7.11 9.92 -23.07
N ILE A 171 -6.95 11.20 -22.66
CA ILE A 171 -8.02 12.21 -22.63
C ILE A 171 -8.47 12.57 -24.05
N GLU A 172 -7.54 12.83 -24.98
CA GLU A 172 -7.84 13.17 -26.37
C GLU A 172 -8.62 12.06 -27.08
N LYS A 173 -8.29 10.81 -26.77
CA LYS A 173 -9.01 9.63 -27.27
C LYS A 173 -10.32 9.36 -26.54
N LYS A 174 -10.75 10.24 -25.61
CA LYS A 174 -11.95 10.08 -24.75
C LYS A 174 -11.98 8.73 -24.04
N GLY A 175 -10.81 8.24 -23.61
CA GLY A 175 -10.66 6.93 -22.99
C GLY A 175 -10.83 5.74 -23.93
N LYS A 176 -11.06 5.94 -25.24
CA LYS A 176 -11.13 4.87 -26.23
C LYS A 176 -9.72 4.46 -26.65
N VAL A 177 -9.22 3.40 -26.03
CA VAL A 177 -7.90 2.86 -26.32
C VAL A 177 -8.02 1.49 -27.00
N PRO A 178 -7.34 1.23 -28.12
CA PRO A 178 -7.36 -0.09 -28.75
C PRO A 178 -6.76 -1.16 -27.85
N GLY A 179 -7.47 -2.28 -27.66
CA GLY A 179 -6.98 -3.48 -27.00
C GLY A 179 -6.83 -3.40 -25.47
N GLU A 180 -7.07 -4.53 -24.81
CA GLU A 180 -7.03 -4.68 -23.34
C GLU A 180 -5.62 -4.54 -22.74
N ARG A 181 -4.58 -4.61 -23.58
CA ARG A 181 -3.16 -4.66 -23.20
C ARG A 181 -2.39 -3.34 -23.38
N SER A 182 -3.03 -2.24 -23.80
CA SER A 182 -2.28 -0.99 -23.98
C SER A 182 -1.93 -0.34 -22.63
N ARG A 183 -0.66 0.05 -22.45
CA ARG A 183 -0.18 0.86 -21.31
C ARG A 183 -1.07 2.08 -21.06
N VAL A 184 -1.56 2.66 -22.15
CA VAL A 184 -2.46 3.83 -22.16
C VAL A 184 -3.78 3.58 -21.41
N LYS A 185 -4.34 2.35 -21.38
CA LYS A 185 -5.54 2.04 -20.58
C LYS A 185 -5.26 2.06 -19.06
N LYS A 186 -4.02 1.79 -18.66
CA LYS A 186 -3.57 1.84 -17.25
C LYS A 186 -2.95 3.18 -16.86
N ALA A 187 -2.70 4.08 -17.81
CA ALA A 187 -2.02 5.35 -17.58
C ALA A 187 -2.73 6.22 -16.54
N TRP A 188 -4.06 6.30 -16.58
CA TRP A 188 -4.82 7.07 -15.58
C TRP A 188 -4.69 6.49 -14.18
N TRP A 189 -4.70 5.15 -14.04
CA TRP A 189 -4.56 4.48 -12.76
C TRP A 189 -3.15 4.68 -12.19
N VAL A 190 -2.12 4.48 -13.02
CA VAL A 190 -0.72 4.72 -12.65
C VAL A 190 -0.53 6.17 -12.20
N ALA A 191 -1.10 7.15 -12.91
CA ALA A 191 -1.01 8.55 -12.53
C ALA A 191 -1.71 8.85 -11.19
N VAL A 192 -2.88 8.26 -10.95
CA VAL A 192 -3.55 8.35 -9.64
C VAL A 192 -2.66 7.76 -8.55
N GLN A 193 -2.16 6.54 -8.73
CA GLN A 193 -1.25 5.92 -7.77
C GLN A 193 0.03 6.73 -7.56
N GLN A 194 0.61 7.31 -8.61
CA GLN A 194 1.78 8.18 -8.51
C GLN A 194 1.49 9.39 -7.62
N ARG A 195 0.25 9.90 -7.61
CA ARG A 195 -0.14 11.08 -6.82
C ARG A 195 -0.47 10.72 -5.38
N VAL A 196 -1.27 9.69 -5.15
CA VAL A 196 -1.86 9.40 -3.82
C VAL A 196 -1.38 8.10 -3.19
N GLY A 197 -0.51 7.34 -3.86
CA GLY A 197 -0.13 6.00 -3.44
C GLY A 197 -1.21 4.95 -3.74
N LYS A 198 -1.03 3.73 -3.22
CA LYS A 198 -2.05 2.69 -3.34
C LYS A 198 -3.26 2.99 -2.46
N ARG A 199 -4.40 2.39 -2.79
CA ARG A 199 -5.61 2.44 -1.96
C ARG A 199 -5.30 1.87 -0.56
N GLY A 200 -5.87 2.47 0.48
CA GLY A 200 -5.70 2.01 1.86
C GLY A 200 -4.34 2.36 2.49
N LEU A 201 -3.42 2.98 1.75
CA LEU A 201 -2.16 3.47 2.30
C LEU A 201 -2.44 4.61 3.28
N LYS A 202 -2.03 4.44 4.54
CA LYS A 202 -2.17 5.49 5.55
C LYS A 202 -1.17 6.62 5.26
N ILE A 203 -1.69 7.83 5.10
CA ILE A 203 -0.87 9.04 5.09
C ILE A 203 -0.61 9.37 6.56
N SER A 204 0.62 9.18 7.03
CA SER A 204 1.05 9.77 8.29
C SER A 204 0.99 11.29 8.10
N ALA A 205 0.04 11.95 8.75
CA ALA A 205 -0.04 13.40 8.81
C ALA A 205 1.13 13.96 9.63
#